data_AF-A0A0P8YDD4-F1
#
_entry.id   AF-A0A0P8YDD4-F1
#
_cell.length_a   1.000
_cell.length_b   1.000
_cell.length_c   1.000
_cell.angle_alpha   90.00
_cell.angle_beta   90.00
_cell.angle_gamma   90.00
#
_symmetry.space_group_name_H-M   'P 1'
#
loop_
_entity.id
_entity.type
_entity.pdbx_description
1 polymer ?
#
loop_
_entity_poly.entity_id
_entity_poly.type
_entity_poly.pdbx_seq_one_letter_code
_entity_poly.pdbx_strand_id
1 'polypeptide(L)'
;MQFENLPYPFSRDNDLDNTTIVLPDNPQKQDLAIAGNIAELLGISIENNEGIIYAVKGAAIDEEHKADNLIIFGTPDKNSVIKDVNKSLWFRYNDLFTTVLSNEKYELLPETSKTATFIELKASPYNNKKGMLTITSLDNQSIRDSMAYFMDDKRGLLTGDAAIISKDGELVTLRFQKDEGKRPDISAFNITNKFIWNYIIFAGAVLLLMSVGLGLYLYKNRKAKETKVRKHRRPGGRRRRG
;
A
#
# COMPACT_ATOMS: atom_id res chain seq x y z
N MET A 1 -4.52 -1.22 1.58
CA MET A 1 -4.44 -0.53 0.27
C MET A 1 -4.16 0.93 0.54
N GLN A 2 -3.27 1.57 -0.22
CA GLN A 2 -2.92 2.99 -0.02
C GLN A 2 -2.69 3.64 -1.38
N PHE A 3 -3.00 4.93 -1.52
CA PHE A 3 -2.96 5.68 -2.78
C PHE A 3 -1.58 5.72 -3.42
N GLU A 4 -0.53 5.67 -2.62
CA GLU A 4 0.87 5.62 -3.06
C GLU A 4 1.15 4.39 -3.94
N ASN A 5 0.30 3.36 -3.84
CA ASN A 5 0.43 2.13 -4.62
C ASN A 5 -0.49 2.11 -5.84
N LEU A 6 -1.25 3.17 -6.14
CA LEU A 6 -2.07 3.20 -7.34
C LEU A 6 -1.20 2.94 -8.59
N PRO A 7 -1.66 2.09 -9.52
CA PRO A 7 -3.04 1.59 -9.68
C PRO A 7 -3.43 0.32 -8.89
N TYR A 8 -2.61 -0.23 -7.98
CA TYR A 8 -3.04 -1.35 -7.12
C TYR A 8 -4.28 -0.96 -6.27
N PRO A 9 -5.31 -1.82 -6.13
CA PRO A 9 -5.38 -3.24 -6.54
C PRO A 9 -5.98 -3.51 -7.93
N PHE A 10 -6.25 -2.47 -8.71
CA PHE A 10 -6.91 -2.58 -10.02
C PHE A 10 -5.97 -3.10 -11.12
N SER A 11 -4.67 -2.81 -10.98
CA SER A 11 -3.62 -3.44 -11.77
C SER A 11 -2.48 -3.89 -10.85
N ARG A 12 -1.82 -4.99 -11.21
CA ARG A 12 -0.70 -5.58 -10.47
C ARG A 12 0.16 -6.45 -11.39
N ASP A 13 1.47 -6.49 -11.13
CA ASP A 13 2.40 -7.40 -11.83
C ASP A 13 2.33 -7.28 -13.37
N ASN A 14 2.19 -6.04 -13.86
CA ASN A 14 2.03 -5.65 -15.27
C ASN A 14 0.73 -6.15 -15.93
N ASP A 15 -0.28 -6.56 -15.16
CA ASP A 15 -1.57 -7.02 -15.65
C ASP A 15 -2.75 -6.28 -14.99
N LEU A 16 -3.89 -6.27 -15.66
CA LEU A 16 -5.14 -5.73 -15.15
C LEU A 16 -5.88 -6.80 -14.34
N ASP A 17 -6.49 -6.43 -13.21
CA ASP A 17 -7.50 -7.26 -12.56
C ASP A 17 -8.91 -6.82 -12.99
N ASN A 18 -9.88 -7.72 -12.93
CA ASN A 18 -11.27 -7.38 -13.24
C ASN A 18 -11.73 -6.23 -12.35
N THR A 19 -12.13 -5.15 -13.01
CA THR A 19 -12.48 -3.89 -12.38
C THR A 19 -13.75 -3.33 -13.00
N THR A 20 -14.76 -3.10 -12.16
CA THR A 20 -15.99 -2.43 -12.57
C THR A 20 -15.95 -0.95 -12.15
N ILE A 21 -16.00 -0.06 -13.15
CA ILE A 21 -16.26 1.37 -12.98
C ILE A 21 -17.77 1.57 -12.92
N VAL A 22 -18.26 2.02 -11.77
CA VAL A 22 -19.68 2.27 -11.51
C VAL A 22 -20.00 3.73 -11.80
N LEU A 23 -20.66 3.94 -12.94
CA LEU A 23 -21.14 5.23 -13.40
C LEU A 23 -22.39 5.67 -12.62
N PRO A 24 -22.75 6.97 -12.65
CA PRO A 24 -24.08 7.41 -12.26
C PRO A 24 -25.20 6.63 -12.97
N ASP A 25 -26.37 6.56 -12.35
CA ASP A 25 -27.54 5.81 -12.83
C ASP A 25 -27.98 6.26 -14.23
N ASN A 26 -27.82 7.57 -14.51
CA ASN A 26 -28.09 8.19 -15.80
C ASN A 26 -26.86 8.98 -16.27
N PRO A 27 -25.82 8.29 -16.77
CA PRO A 27 -24.52 8.91 -17.04
C PRO A 27 -24.61 9.93 -18.17
N GLN A 28 -23.93 11.05 -17.99
CA GLN A 28 -23.78 12.14 -18.95
C GLN A 28 -22.39 12.10 -19.60
N LYS A 29 -22.17 12.96 -20.59
CA LYS A 29 -20.88 13.05 -21.30
C LYS A 29 -19.69 13.25 -20.35
N GLN A 30 -19.88 14.05 -19.30
CA GLN A 30 -18.84 14.31 -18.30
C GLN A 30 -18.49 13.08 -17.47
N ASP A 31 -19.47 12.22 -17.19
CA ASP A 31 -19.25 10.98 -16.43
C ASP A 31 -18.43 9.98 -17.24
N LEU A 32 -18.66 9.93 -18.56
CA LEU A 32 -17.84 9.12 -19.47
C LEU A 32 -16.39 9.63 -19.55
N ALA A 33 -16.18 10.95 -19.45
CA ALA A 33 -14.83 11.53 -19.40
C ALA A 33 -14.11 11.15 -18.09
N ILE A 34 -14.81 11.19 -16.95
CA ILE A 34 -14.26 10.72 -15.66
C ILE A 34 -13.88 9.24 -15.75
N ALA A 35 -14.77 8.40 -16.29
CA ALA A 35 -14.50 6.97 -16.49
C ALA A 35 -13.29 6.72 -17.41
N GLY A 36 -13.13 7.53 -18.47
CA GLY A 36 -11.97 7.48 -19.35
C GLY A 36 -10.66 7.81 -18.62
N ASN A 37 -10.65 8.88 -17.82
CA ASN A 37 -9.47 9.25 -17.01
C ASN A 37 -9.13 8.18 -15.97
N ILE A 38 -10.14 7.53 -15.39
CA ILE A 38 -9.93 6.40 -14.49
C ILE A 38 -9.32 5.22 -15.26
N ALA A 39 -9.88 4.86 -16.42
CA ALA A 39 -9.35 3.77 -17.23
C ALA A 39 -7.89 4.03 -17.67
N GLU A 40 -7.55 5.28 -17.99
CA GLU A 40 -6.16 5.71 -18.24
C GLU A 40 -5.27 5.45 -17.03
N LEU A 41 -5.70 5.86 -15.83
CA LEU A 41 -4.98 5.59 -14.57
C LEU A 41 -4.73 4.09 -14.36
N LEU A 42 -5.73 3.23 -14.64
CA LEU A 42 -5.58 1.78 -14.46
C LEU A 42 -4.61 1.19 -15.47
N GLY A 43 -4.60 1.73 -16.70
CA GLY A 43 -3.73 1.32 -17.80
C GLY A 43 -2.26 1.71 -17.64
N ILE A 44 -1.91 2.52 -16.64
CA ILE A 44 -0.52 2.90 -16.41
C ILE A 44 0.32 1.65 -16.11
N SER A 45 1.39 1.47 -16.89
CA SER A 45 2.38 0.40 -16.71
C SER A 45 1.85 -1.02 -16.92
N ILE A 46 0.77 -1.19 -17.68
CA ILE A 46 0.28 -2.50 -18.10
C ILE A 46 1.07 -2.99 -19.32
N GLU A 47 1.58 -4.23 -19.25
CA GLU A 47 2.21 -4.93 -20.38
C GLU A 47 1.33 -6.09 -20.89
N ASN A 48 0.59 -6.74 -19.98
CA ASN A 48 -0.35 -7.82 -20.27
C ASN A 48 -1.78 -7.34 -20.01
N ASN A 49 -2.75 -7.73 -20.85
CA ASN A 49 -4.13 -7.24 -20.73
C ASN A 49 -5.11 -8.41 -20.57
N GLU A 50 -4.94 -9.21 -19.51
CA GLU A 50 -5.78 -10.38 -19.27
C GLU A 50 -7.07 -10.05 -18.51
N GLY A 51 -7.06 -9.00 -17.68
CA GLY A 51 -8.26 -8.51 -16.99
C GLY A 51 -9.19 -7.67 -17.87
N ILE A 52 -10.40 -7.43 -17.36
CA ILE A 52 -11.43 -6.62 -18.04
C ILE A 52 -11.82 -5.40 -17.19
N ILE A 53 -11.88 -4.23 -17.83
CA ILE A 53 -12.51 -3.03 -17.27
C ILE A 53 -13.96 -2.96 -17.75
N TYR A 54 -14.91 -3.10 -16.83
CA TYR A 54 -16.32 -2.88 -17.10
C TYR A 54 -16.72 -1.44 -16.75
N ALA A 55 -17.69 -0.89 -17.49
CA ALA A 55 -18.35 0.36 -17.13
C ALA A 55 -19.86 0.11 -17.05
N VAL A 56 -20.42 0.18 -15.84
CA VAL A 56 -21.81 -0.18 -15.56
C VAL A 56 -22.51 0.97 -14.87
N LYS A 57 -23.78 1.22 -15.22
CA LYS A 57 -24.62 2.21 -14.54
C LYS A 57 -24.93 1.73 -13.12
N GLY A 58 -24.90 2.62 -12.12
CA GLY A 58 -25.21 2.27 -10.74
C GLY A 58 -26.52 1.49 -10.59
N ALA A 59 -27.60 1.99 -11.19
CA ALA A 59 -28.91 1.33 -11.20
C ALA A 59 -28.96 -0.05 -11.90
N ALA A 60 -27.92 -0.45 -12.64
CA ALA A 60 -27.87 -1.70 -13.40
C ALA A 60 -26.75 -2.66 -12.95
N ILE A 61 -26.05 -2.34 -11.85
CA ILE A 61 -24.98 -3.21 -11.35
C ILE A 61 -25.57 -4.51 -10.77
N ASP A 62 -24.99 -5.65 -11.14
CA ASP A 62 -25.37 -6.97 -10.64
C ASP A 62 -24.32 -7.54 -9.68
N GLU A 63 -24.55 -8.77 -9.20
CA GLU A 63 -23.66 -9.43 -8.23
C GLU A 63 -22.33 -9.88 -8.83
N GLU A 64 -22.26 -10.13 -10.14
CA GLU A 64 -21.00 -10.46 -10.81
C GLU A 64 -20.07 -9.25 -10.80
N HIS A 65 -20.59 -8.10 -11.25
CA HIS A 65 -19.84 -6.85 -11.26
C HIS A 65 -19.47 -6.35 -9.86
N LYS A 66 -20.33 -6.57 -8.85
CA LYS A 66 -20.01 -6.24 -7.44
C LYS A 66 -18.86 -7.08 -6.87
N ALA A 67 -18.63 -8.27 -7.42
CA ALA A 67 -17.58 -9.17 -6.96
C ALA A 67 -16.17 -8.79 -7.47
N ASP A 68 -16.06 -7.84 -8.40
CA ASP A 68 -14.81 -7.28 -8.94
C ASP A 68 -14.14 -6.27 -8.00
N ASN A 69 -12.99 -5.73 -8.42
CA ASN A 69 -12.57 -4.43 -7.88
C ASN A 69 -13.55 -3.34 -8.34
N LEU A 70 -13.84 -2.39 -7.47
CA LEU A 70 -14.85 -1.36 -7.75
C LEU A 70 -14.23 0.03 -7.78
N ILE A 71 -14.65 0.83 -8.76
CA ILE A 71 -14.41 2.27 -8.75
C ILE A 71 -15.75 2.98 -8.88
N ILE A 72 -16.21 3.61 -7.81
CA ILE A 72 -17.53 4.21 -7.73
C ILE A 72 -17.37 5.72 -7.63
N PHE A 73 -17.98 6.47 -8.53
CA PHE A 73 -17.94 7.93 -8.46
C PHE A 73 -19.32 8.57 -8.68
N GLY A 74 -19.46 9.80 -8.21
CA GLY A 74 -20.65 10.60 -8.40
C GLY A 74 -21.20 11.14 -7.08
N THR A 75 -22.45 11.59 -7.14
CA THR A 75 -23.17 12.11 -5.98
C THR A 75 -24.22 11.08 -5.55
N PRO A 76 -24.58 10.99 -4.25
CA PRO A 76 -25.57 10.02 -3.80
C PRO A 76 -26.93 10.15 -4.47
N ASP A 77 -27.34 11.34 -4.91
CA ASP A 77 -28.59 11.57 -5.66
C ASP A 77 -28.56 11.01 -7.09
N LYS A 78 -27.37 10.78 -7.65
CA LYS A 78 -27.18 10.33 -9.05
C LYS A 78 -26.62 8.92 -9.19
N ASN A 79 -26.02 8.36 -8.15
CA ASN A 79 -25.45 7.02 -8.19
C ASN A 79 -25.99 6.21 -7.00
N SER A 80 -26.91 5.27 -7.27
CA SER A 80 -27.56 4.46 -6.24
C SER A 80 -26.57 3.64 -5.41
N VAL A 81 -25.46 3.21 -6.02
CA VAL A 81 -24.44 2.37 -5.36
C VAL A 81 -23.72 3.12 -4.25
N ILE A 82 -23.59 4.45 -4.36
CA ILE A 82 -23.03 5.28 -3.27
C ILE A 82 -23.92 5.20 -2.03
N LYS A 83 -25.25 5.12 -2.19
CA LYS A 83 -26.18 4.93 -1.06
C LYS A 83 -26.01 3.55 -0.45
N ASP A 84 -25.82 2.52 -1.28
CA ASP A 84 -25.66 1.14 -0.84
C ASP A 84 -24.39 0.95 0.01
N VAL A 85 -23.28 1.53 -0.43
CA VAL A 85 -21.99 1.42 0.28
C VAL A 85 -21.81 2.45 1.40
N ASN A 86 -22.76 3.38 1.59
CA ASN A 86 -22.62 4.50 2.52
C ASN A 86 -22.26 4.05 3.95
N LYS A 87 -22.83 2.96 4.44
CA LYS A 87 -22.53 2.41 5.78
C LYS A 87 -21.08 1.93 5.93
N SER A 88 -20.44 1.60 4.82
CA SER A 88 -19.07 1.11 4.75
C SER A 88 -18.05 2.21 4.50
N LEU A 89 -18.46 3.44 4.16
CA LEU A 89 -17.56 4.59 3.97
C LEU A 89 -17.00 5.11 5.31
N TRP A 90 -15.83 5.73 5.29
CA TRP A 90 -15.30 6.50 6.42
C TRP A 90 -15.93 7.90 6.49
N PHE A 91 -16.16 8.50 5.32
CA PHE A 91 -16.88 9.75 5.11
C PHE A 91 -18.33 9.46 4.74
N ARG A 92 -19.10 9.06 5.75
CA ARG A 92 -20.50 8.67 5.59
C ARG A 92 -21.38 9.89 5.38
N TYR A 93 -22.36 9.77 4.51
CA TYR A 93 -23.47 10.71 4.42
C TYR A 93 -24.48 10.47 5.53
N ASN A 94 -25.17 11.54 5.95
CA ASN A 94 -26.36 11.41 6.78
C ASN A 94 -27.48 10.65 6.04
N ASP A 95 -28.53 10.24 6.76
CA ASP A 95 -29.62 9.43 6.19
C ASP A 95 -30.37 10.12 5.03
N LEU A 96 -30.34 11.45 4.99
CA LEU A 96 -30.94 12.26 3.93
C LEU A 96 -29.99 12.54 2.75
N PHE A 97 -28.73 12.13 2.83
CA PHE A 97 -27.69 12.42 1.85
C PHE A 97 -27.51 13.92 1.53
N THR A 98 -27.62 14.77 2.55
CA THR A 98 -27.50 16.23 2.44
C THR A 98 -26.25 16.81 3.09
N THR A 99 -25.50 15.99 3.86
CA THR A 99 -24.19 16.35 4.38
C THR A 99 -23.36 15.09 4.60
N VAL A 100 -22.04 15.23 4.47
CA VAL A 100 -21.09 14.25 5.01
C VAL A 100 -20.96 14.45 6.52
N LEU A 101 -20.81 13.36 7.26
CA LEU A 101 -20.67 13.33 8.71
C LEU A 101 -19.19 13.36 9.11
N SER A 102 -18.87 14.13 10.14
CA SER A 102 -17.58 14.04 10.83
C SER A 102 -17.35 12.63 11.36
N ASN A 103 -16.08 12.24 11.47
CA ASN A 103 -15.68 10.95 12.03
C ASN A 103 -14.57 11.13 13.07
N GLU A 104 -14.07 10.02 13.62
CA GLU A 104 -13.06 10.03 14.68
C GLU A 104 -11.70 10.61 14.26
N LYS A 105 -11.43 10.73 12.95
CA LYS A 105 -10.16 11.25 12.43
C LYS A 105 -10.25 12.68 11.92
N TYR A 106 -11.44 13.12 11.52
CA TYR A 106 -11.60 14.43 10.90
C TYR A 106 -12.96 15.05 11.24
N GLU A 107 -12.91 16.26 11.81
CA GLU A 107 -14.08 17.08 12.06
C GLU A 107 -14.35 17.96 10.83
N LEU A 108 -15.50 17.75 10.19
CA LEU A 108 -15.88 18.48 9.00
C LEU A 108 -16.60 19.77 9.36
N LEU A 109 -16.12 20.88 8.79
CA LEU A 109 -16.87 22.12 8.78
C LEU A 109 -18.11 21.98 7.85
N PRO A 110 -19.23 22.66 8.14
CA PRO A 110 -20.46 22.55 7.36
C PRO A 110 -20.32 22.87 5.86
N GLU A 111 -19.39 23.76 5.50
CA GLU A 111 -19.13 24.08 4.09
C GLU A 111 -18.36 22.93 3.42
N THR A 112 -17.29 22.45 4.05
CA THR A 112 -16.50 21.29 3.58
C THR A 112 -17.38 20.05 3.41
N SER A 113 -18.29 19.78 4.33
CA SER A 113 -19.18 18.61 4.26
C SER A 113 -20.18 18.64 3.09
N LYS A 114 -20.35 19.80 2.44
CA LYS A 114 -21.26 20.00 1.31
C LYS A 114 -20.57 20.19 -0.02
N THR A 115 -19.34 20.70 -0.03
CA THR A 115 -18.67 21.08 -1.28
C THR A 115 -17.37 20.32 -1.54
N ALA A 116 -16.82 19.60 -0.56
CA ALA A 116 -15.61 18.82 -0.78
C ALA A 116 -15.88 17.52 -1.55
N THR A 117 -14.83 17.02 -2.18
CA THR A 117 -14.78 15.65 -2.70
C THR A 117 -14.07 14.75 -1.71
N PHE A 118 -14.69 13.61 -1.42
CA PHE A 118 -14.18 12.58 -0.52
C PHE A 118 -13.75 11.38 -1.35
N ILE A 119 -12.49 11.00 -1.19
CA ILE A 119 -11.88 9.88 -1.89
C ILE A 119 -11.50 8.83 -0.86
N GLU A 120 -11.88 7.57 -1.08
CA GLU A 120 -11.49 6.46 -0.19
C GLU A 120 -11.06 5.25 -1.00
N LEU A 121 -9.94 4.64 -0.61
CA LEU A 121 -9.45 3.35 -1.13
C LEU A 121 -9.44 2.29 -0.03
N LYS A 122 -10.31 1.30 -0.14
CA LYS A 122 -10.50 0.27 0.91
C LYS A 122 -10.94 -1.07 0.33
N ALA A 123 -11.16 -2.07 1.19
CA ALA A 123 -11.73 -3.35 0.76
C ALA A 123 -13.20 -3.17 0.36
N SER A 124 -13.61 -3.82 -0.73
CA SER A 124 -15.00 -3.81 -1.17
C SER A 124 -15.90 -4.46 -0.12
N PRO A 125 -17.06 -3.85 0.23
CA PRO A 125 -18.01 -4.45 1.15
C PRO A 125 -18.73 -5.67 0.55
N TYR A 126 -18.69 -5.82 -0.78
CA TYR A 126 -19.27 -6.97 -1.49
C TYR A 126 -18.28 -8.14 -1.60
N ASN A 127 -16.98 -7.86 -1.69
CA ASN A 127 -15.92 -8.86 -1.73
C ASN A 127 -14.65 -8.35 -1.02
N ASN A 128 -14.35 -8.88 0.17
CA ASN A 128 -13.23 -8.41 0.99
C ASN A 128 -11.84 -8.72 0.41
N LYS A 129 -11.75 -9.53 -0.65
CA LYS A 129 -10.50 -9.80 -1.39
C LYS A 129 -10.24 -8.77 -2.49
N LYS A 130 -11.20 -7.89 -2.77
CA LYS A 130 -11.13 -6.88 -3.83
C LYS A 130 -11.12 -5.48 -3.23
N GLY A 131 -10.58 -4.53 -3.99
CA GLY A 131 -10.55 -3.12 -3.64
C GLY A 131 -11.82 -2.38 -4.06
N MET A 132 -12.05 -1.27 -3.40
CA MET A 132 -13.06 -0.28 -3.75
C MET A 132 -12.42 1.10 -3.62
N LEU A 133 -12.38 1.84 -4.73
CA LEU A 133 -12.10 3.27 -4.77
C LEU A 133 -13.43 4.01 -4.87
N THR A 134 -13.69 4.93 -3.96
CA THR A 134 -14.85 5.82 -4.05
C THR A 134 -14.39 7.26 -4.27
N ILE A 135 -15.06 7.99 -5.15
CA ILE A 135 -14.84 9.42 -5.43
C ILE A 135 -16.19 10.11 -5.39
N THR A 136 -16.56 10.64 -4.22
CA THR A 136 -17.93 11.08 -3.94
C THR A 136 -17.99 12.52 -3.42
N SER A 137 -19.05 13.24 -3.76
CA SER A 137 -19.34 14.59 -3.27
C SER A 137 -20.86 14.82 -3.23
N LEU A 138 -21.29 15.96 -2.70
CA LEU A 138 -22.64 16.49 -2.96
C LEU A 138 -22.63 17.46 -4.15
N ASP A 139 -21.44 17.89 -4.61
CA ASP A 139 -21.28 18.74 -5.78
C ASP A 139 -20.55 17.98 -6.91
N ASN A 140 -21.24 17.85 -8.05
CA ASN A 140 -20.66 17.20 -9.23
C ASN A 140 -19.46 17.97 -9.81
N GLN A 141 -19.40 19.30 -9.63
CA GLN A 141 -18.24 20.08 -10.09
C GLN A 141 -16.99 19.74 -9.29
N SER A 142 -17.09 19.64 -7.96
CA SER A 142 -15.97 19.22 -7.10
C SER A 142 -15.41 17.85 -7.48
N ILE A 143 -16.25 16.91 -7.92
CA ILE A 143 -15.77 15.60 -8.41
C ILE A 143 -14.91 15.78 -9.66
N ARG A 144 -15.34 16.60 -10.62
CA ARG A 144 -14.56 16.89 -11.83
C ARG A 144 -13.22 17.55 -11.50
N ASP A 145 -13.25 18.55 -10.62
CA ASP A 145 -12.05 19.29 -10.23
C ASP A 145 -11.05 18.38 -9.50
N SER A 146 -11.56 17.42 -8.73
CA SER A 146 -10.73 16.43 -8.02
C SER A 146 -9.96 15.49 -8.95
N MET A 147 -10.40 15.30 -10.21
CA MET A 147 -9.72 14.40 -11.15
C MET A 147 -8.30 14.85 -11.46
N ALA A 148 -7.98 16.14 -11.29
CA ALA A 148 -6.62 16.63 -11.41
C ALA A 148 -5.64 15.92 -10.47
N TYR A 149 -6.08 15.41 -9.31
CA TYR A 149 -5.23 14.69 -8.36
C TYR A 149 -4.92 13.24 -8.75
N PHE A 150 -5.59 12.70 -9.77
CA PHE A 150 -5.25 11.38 -10.32
C PHE A 150 -4.28 11.46 -11.51
N MET A 151 -3.99 12.68 -11.99
CA MET A 151 -3.04 12.94 -13.07
C MET A 151 -1.60 12.96 -12.56
N ASP A 152 -0.64 12.64 -13.43
CA ASP A 152 0.75 12.30 -13.06
C ASP A 152 1.46 13.34 -12.18
N ASP A 153 1.22 14.64 -12.40
CA ASP A 153 1.83 15.75 -11.68
C ASP A 153 1.31 15.92 -10.24
N LYS A 154 0.06 15.51 -9.97
CA LYS A 154 -0.56 15.62 -8.64
C LYS A 154 -0.83 14.28 -7.97
N ARG A 155 -0.71 13.16 -8.68
CA ARG A 155 -0.96 11.81 -8.16
C ARG A 155 -0.10 11.49 -6.95
N GLY A 156 1.17 11.91 -6.96
CA GLY A 156 2.08 11.74 -5.82
C GLY A 156 1.67 12.47 -4.55
N LEU A 157 0.68 13.37 -4.59
CA LEU A 157 0.15 14.08 -3.42
C LEU A 157 -0.89 13.24 -2.67
N LEU A 158 -1.55 12.28 -3.35
CA LEU A 158 -2.50 11.38 -2.71
C LEU A 158 -1.74 10.34 -1.89
N THR A 159 -1.90 10.39 -0.57
CA THR A 159 -1.21 9.53 0.40
C THR A 159 -2.20 8.91 1.38
N GLY A 160 -1.83 7.80 2.00
CA GLY A 160 -2.73 7.05 2.87
C GLY A 160 -3.83 6.35 2.09
N ASP A 161 -5.04 6.30 2.65
CA ASP A 161 -6.16 5.57 2.05
C ASP A 161 -7.44 6.39 1.93
N ALA A 162 -7.46 7.62 2.46
CA ALA A 162 -8.55 8.55 2.26
C ALA A 162 -8.04 9.97 2.01
N ALA A 163 -8.78 10.73 1.21
CA ALA A 163 -8.46 12.12 0.93
C ALA A 163 -9.72 12.98 0.88
N ILE A 164 -9.57 14.23 1.28
CA ILE A 164 -10.59 15.27 1.18
C ILE A 164 -9.99 16.37 0.31
N ILE A 165 -10.69 16.75 -0.75
CA ILE A 165 -10.33 17.88 -1.59
C ILE A 165 -11.42 18.94 -1.41
N SER A 166 -11.06 20.05 -0.76
CA SER A 166 -11.99 21.17 -0.58
C SER A 166 -12.33 21.81 -1.93
N LYS A 167 -13.39 22.63 -1.96
CA LYS A 167 -13.79 23.37 -3.16
C LYS A 167 -12.69 24.29 -3.68
N ASP A 168 -11.84 24.80 -2.79
CA ASP A 168 -10.73 25.69 -3.12
C ASP A 168 -9.46 24.92 -3.54
N GLY A 169 -9.53 23.58 -3.59
CA GLY A 169 -8.41 22.72 -3.96
C GLY A 169 -7.44 22.41 -2.82
N GLU A 170 -7.83 22.63 -1.56
CA GLU A 170 -7.02 22.17 -0.44
C GLU A 170 -7.13 20.65 -0.32
N LEU A 171 -5.99 19.97 -0.36
CA LEU A 171 -5.91 18.52 -0.19
C LEU A 171 -5.56 18.18 1.25
N VAL A 172 -6.38 17.34 1.87
CA VAL A 172 -6.09 16.69 3.14
C VAL A 172 -6.06 15.19 2.91
N THR A 173 -4.95 14.53 3.26
CA THR A 173 -4.82 13.07 3.18
C THR A 173 -4.85 12.45 4.57
N LEU A 174 -5.43 11.26 4.64
CA LEU A 174 -5.73 10.56 5.88
C LEU A 174 -5.45 9.07 5.71
N ARG A 175 -5.20 8.41 6.84
CA ARG A 175 -4.94 6.98 6.91
C ARG A 175 -5.87 6.33 7.92
N PHE A 176 -6.93 5.68 7.47
CA PHE A 176 -7.95 5.03 8.31
C PHE A 176 -7.63 3.58 8.62
N GLN A 177 -7.16 2.82 7.63
CA GLN A 177 -6.62 1.49 7.86
C GLN A 177 -5.47 1.65 8.84
N LYS A 178 -5.66 1.09 10.04
CA LYS A 178 -4.54 0.84 10.92
C LYS A 178 -3.55 0.03 10.11
N ASP A 179 -2.27 0.35 10.21
CA ASP A 179 -1.27 -0.66 9.94
C ASP A 179 -1.79 -1.93 10.61
N GLU A 180 -1.87 -3.04 9.89
CA GLU A 180 -1.68 -4.32 10.55
C GLU A 180 -0.24 -4.33 11.07
N GLY A 181 0.04 -3.46 12.03
CA GLY A 181 1.02 -3.63 13.05
C GLY A 181 0.57 -4.85 13.82
N LYS A 182 0.83 -6.01 13.23
CA LYS A 182 1.76 -6.92 13.89
C LYS A 182 2.94 -6.07 14.36
N ARG A 183 2.78 -5.38 15.51
CA ARG A 183 3.85 -5.45 16.50
C ARG A 183 4.17 -6.94 16.53
N PRO A 184 5.40 -7.37 16.21
CA PRO A 184 5.71 -8.78 16.21
C PRO A 184 5.29 -9.28 17.58
N ASP A 185 4.20 -10.04 17.63
CA ASP A 185 3.93 -10.85 18.79
C ASP A 185 5.12 -11.81 18.78
N ILE A 186 5.96 -11.71 19.80
CA ILE A 186 7.08 -12.62 20.02
C ILE A 186 6.49 -13.94 20.54
N SER A 187 5.45 -14.43 19.88
CA SER A 187 4.86 -15.75 20.05
C SER A 187 5.31 -16.57 18.84
N ALA A 188 6.45 -17.23 19.05
CA ALA A 188 7.04 -18.29 18.23
C ALA A 188 6.96 -18.10 16.71
N PHE A 189 8.06 -17.61 16.13
CA PHE A 189 8.38 -17.71 14.71
C PHE A 189 8.25 -19.19 14.27
N ASN A 190 7.13 -19.57 13.67
CA ASN A 190 7.00 -20.86 12.99
C ASN A 190 7.70 -20.74 11.63
N ILE A 191 9.01 -20.96 11.64
CA ILE A 191 9.86 -21.02 10.44
C ILE A 191 9.61 -22.37 9.76
N THR A 192 8.52 -22.45 8.99
CA THR A 192 8.15 -23.64 8.21
C THR A 192 8.45 -23.47 6.72
N ASN A 193 9.43 -22.65 6.36
CA ASN A 193 9.90 -22.54 4.98
C ASN A 193 11.28 -23.19 4.83
N LYS A 194 11.37 -24.29 4.07
CA LYS A 194 12.62 -25.04 3.81
C LYS A 194 13.75 -24.14 3.28
N PHE A 195 13.41 -23.06 2.57
CA PHE A 195 14.39 -22.10 2.09
C PHE A 195 15.12 -21.35 3.22
N ILE A 196 14.44 -20.98 4.31
CA ILE A 196 15.03 -20.22 5.42
C ILE A 196 16.02 -21.10 6.22
N TRP A 197 15.70 -22.38 6.41
CA TRP A 197 16.59 -23.32 7.08
C TRP A 197 17.93 -23.49 6.35
N ASN A 198 17.92 -23.49 5.02
CA ASN A 198 19.14 -23.56 4.23
C ASN A 198 20.03 -22.33 4.44
N TYR A 199 19.45 -21.13 4.57
CA TYR A 199 20.21 -19.90 4.84
C TYR A 199 20.78 -19.87 6.26
N ILE A 200 20.04 -20.36 7.26
CA ILE A 200 20.53 -20.44 8.66
C ILE A 200 21.71 -21.40 8.76
N ILE A 201 21.62 -22.57 8.12
CA ILE A 201 22.72 -23.54 8.09
C ILE A 201 23.94 -22.95 7.37
N PHE A 202 23.72 -22.26 6.25
CA PHE A 202 24.79 -21.60 5.50
C PHE A 202 25.49 -20.51 6.34
N ALA A 203 24.73 -19.64 7.01
CA ALA A 203 25.27 -18.60 7.88
C ALA A 203 26.06 -19.20 9.07
N GLY A 204 25.57 -20.29 9.66
CA GLY A 204 26.26 -21.02 10.72
C GLY A 204 27.60 -21.61 10.26
N ALA A 205 27.64 -22.20 9.07
CA ALA A 205 28.87 -22.74 8.50
C ALA A 205 29.93 -21.64 8.26
N VAL A 206 29.51 -20.47 7.76
CA VAL A 206 30.39 -19.31 7.56
C VAL A 206 30.99 -18.83 8.88
N LEU A 207 30.17 -18.68 9.93
CA LEU A 207 30.64 -18.26 11.26
C LEU A 207 31.62 -19.26 11.89
N LEU A 208 31.39 -20.56 11.68
CA LEU A 208 32.28 -21.60 12.17
C LEU A 208 33.64 -21.53 11.46
N LEU A 209 33.65 -21.37 10.14
CA LEU A 209 34.90 -21.19 9.36
C LEU A 209 35.68 -19.96 9.80
N MET A 210 35.00 -18.83 10.02
CA MET A 210 35.62 -17.62 10.56
C MET A 210 36.25 -17.85 11.93
N SER A 211 35.56 -18.57 12.82
CA SER A 211 36.05 -18.87 14.17
C SER A 211 37.28 -19.77 14.15
N VAL A 212 37.28 -20.80 13.30
CA VAL A 212 38.44 -21.69 13.11
C VAL A 212 39.63 -20.90 12.54
N GLY A 213 39.39 -20.06 11.54
CA GLY A 213 40.41 -19.18 10.96
C GLY A 213 41.04 -18.26 12.00
N LEU A 214 40.22 -17.64 12.85
CA LEU A 214 40.68 -16.79 13.94
C LEU A 214 41.49 -17.59 14.97
N GLY A 215 41.04 -18.79 15.33
CA GLY A 215 41.75 -19.70 16.24
C GLY A 215 43.14 -20.09 15.73
N LEU A 216 43.23 -20.47 14.44
CA LEU A 216 44.51 -20.80 13.80
C LEU A 216 45.45 -19.59 13.72
N TYR A 217 44.92 -18.41 13.39
CA TYR A 217 45.69 -17.16 13.38
C TYR A 217 46.29 -16.85 14.75
N LEU A 218 45.48 -16.94 15.81
CA LEU A 218 45.92 -16.72 17.19
C LEU A 218 46.92 -17.78 17.65
N TYR A 219 46.68 -19.06 17.33
CA TYR A 219 47.60 -20.15 17.66
C TYR A 219 48.98 -19.98 17.01
N LYS A 220 49.01 -19.65 15.71
CA LYS A 220 50.25 -19.36 14.96
C LYS A 220 51.01 -18.20 15.58
N ASN A 221 50.32 -17.11 15.95
CA ASN A 221 50.94 -15.94 16.56
C ASN A 221 51.45 -16.19 17.99
N ARG A 222 50.79 -17.07 18.77
CA ARG A 222 51.30 -17.49 20.09
C ARG A 222 52.57 -18.34 19.97
N LYS A 223 52.60 -19.33 19.08
CA LYS A 223 53.80 -20.16 18.84
C LYS A 223 54.97 -19.35 18.27
N ALA A 224 54.72 -18.37 17.41
CA ALA A 224 55.76 -17.47 16.91
C ALA A 224 56.43 -16.64 18.03
N LYS A 225 55.65 -16.22 19.04
CA LYS A 225 56.17 -15.56 20.24
C LYS A 225 56.96 -16.51 21.15
N GLU A 226 56.46 -17.71 21.43
CA GLU A 226 57.16 -18.72 22.25
C GLU A 226 58.49 -19.17 21.64
N THR A 227 58.55 -19.30 20.31
CA THR A 227 59.77 -19.69 19.59
C THR A 227 60.83 -18.59 19.63
N LYS A 228 60.44 -17.30 19.58
CA LYS A 228 61.35 -16.16 19.80
C LYS A 228 61.87 -16.10 21.25
N VAL A 229 61.02 -16.35 22.25
CA VAL A 229 61.42 -16.35 23.67
C VAL A 229 62.38 -17.50 24.00
N ARG A 230 62.18 -18.70 23.44
CA ARG A 230 63.13 -19.82 23.59
C ARG A 230 64.48 -19.58 22.89
N LYS A 231 64.52 -18.84 21.78
CA LYS A 231 65.78 -18.48 21.09
C LYS A 231 66.61 -17.44 21.86
N HIS A 232 66.00 -16.62 22.73
CA HIS A 232 66.71 -15.67 23.60
C HIS A 232 67.08 -16.22 24.99
N ARG A 233 66.55 -17.39 25.38
CA ARG A 233 66.88 -18.06 26.66
C ARG A 233 67.86 -19.25 26.52
N ARG A 234 68.75 -19.26 25.51
CA ARG A 234 69.97 -20.06 25.57
C ARG A 234 71.07 -19.21 26.22
N PRO A 235 71.52 -19.52 27.45
CA PRO A 235 72.62 -18.79 28.06
C PRO A 235 73.92 -19.13 27.31
N GLY A 236 74.53 -18.13 26.68
CA GLY A 236 75.93 -18.16 26.31
C GLY A 236 76.78 -18.16 27.58
N GLY A 237 76.99 -19.34 28.17
CA GLY A 237 77.78 -19.56 29.37
C GLY A 237 79.09 -20.30 29.08
N ARG A 238 80.16 -19.52 28.84
CA ARG A 238 81.54 -19.67 29.34
C ARG A 238 82.23 -21.06 29.39
N ARG A 239 83.37 -21.22 28.69
CA ARG A 239 84.78 -21.20 29.20
C ARG A 239 85.73 -22.10 28.38
N ARG A 240 86.91 -21.57 28.03
CA ARG A 240 88.28 -22.00 28.43
C ARG A 240 89.29 -21.11 27.68
N ARG A 241 90.01 -20.21 28.37
CA ARG A 241 91.35 -20.40 28.98
C ARG A 241 92.37 -20.95 27.98
N GLY A 242 93.14 -20.03 27.40
CA GLY A 242 94.58 -20.16 27.13
C GLY A 242 95.28 -19.14 28.01
#